data_AF-A0A2M8ASN1-F1
#
_entry.id   AF-A0A2M8ASN1-F1
#
_cell.length_a   1.000
_cell.length_b   1.000
_cell.length_c   1.000
_cell.angle_alpha   90.00
_cell.angle_beta   90.00
_cell.angle_gamma   90.00
#
_symmetry.space_group_name_H-M   'P 1'
#
loop_
_entity.id
_entity.type
_entity.pdbx_description
1 polymer ?
#
loop_
_entity_poly.entity_id
_entity_poly.type
_entity_poly.pdbx_seq_one_letter_code
_entity_poly.pdbx_strand_id
1 'polypeptide(L)'
;MIEWNRLILDTPSTSEMLRYGGTRTWQERRPIVVWNTTFRCNLNCLHCYAQSQNKSYLGELTTQEAKAMISDLSDFNIPVLLFSGGEPLMRNDIFELADFAVKSGLKIALSTNGTLITEKIASKIKEAGFTYIGISLDGIGETNDKFRGQKGAFDLALNGIHHCQQTGIKTG
;
A
#
# COMPACT_ATOMS: atom_id res chain seq x y z
N MET A 1 6.16 19.81 4.99
CA MET A 1 6.33 20.71 3.85
C MET A 1 5.45 21.92 4.13
N ILE A 2 6.06 23.09 4.37
CA ILE A 2 5.32 24.36 4.50
C ILE A 2 4.84 24.71 3.10
N GLU A 3 3.59 25.14 2.96
CA GLU A 3 3.01 25.50 1.67
C GLU A 3 3.49 26.88 1.24
N TRP A 4 3.65 27.07 -0.08
CA TRP A 4 4.09 28.33 -0.67
C TRP A 4 3.20 29.52 -0.26
N ASN A 5 1.90 29.30 -0.05
CA ASN A 5 0.99 30.36 0.40
C ASN A 5 1.38 30.92 1.78
N ARG A 6 1.87 30.10 2.70
CA ARG A 6 2.36 30.59 3.98
C ARG A 6 3.72 31.26 3.87
N LEU A 7 4.56 30.79 2.94
CA LEU A 7 5.88 31.33 2.73
C LEU A 7 5.86 32.68 1.98
N ILE A 8 4.90 32.87 1.08
CA ILE A 8 4.80 34.03 0.18
C ILE A 8 3.76 35.02 0.68
N LEU A 9 2.62 34.56 1.20
CA LEU A 9 1.48 35.40 1.55
C LEU A 9 1.23 35.49 3.06
N ASP A 10 2.01 34.77 3.87
CA ASP A 10 1.81 34.60 5.32
C ASP A 10 0.38 34.13 5.70
N THR A 11 -0.31 33.50 4.76
CA THR A 11 -1.66 32.96 4.98
C THR A 11 -1.61 31.44 5.07
N PRO A 12 -1.90 30.83 6.23
CA PRO A 12 -1.98 29.39 6.35
C PRO A 12 -3.17 28.83 5.58
N SER A 13 -2.97 27.77 4.81
CA SER A 13 -4.05 27.07 4.12
C SER A 13 -4.80 26.13 5.07
N THR A 14 -6.00 25.68 4.66
CA THR A 14 -6.76 24.66 5.40
C THR A 14 -5.94 23.37 5.59
N SER A 15 -5.14 22.98 4.59
CA SER A 15 -4.22 21.84 4.67
C SER A 15 -3.15 22.06 5.73
N GLU A 16 -2.56 23.25 5.80
CA GLU A 16 -1.60 23.58 6.85
C GLU A 16 -2.23 23.67 8.23
N MET A 17 -3.45 24.16 8.37
CA MET A 17 -4.14 24.14 9.66
C MET A 17 -4.40 22.71 10.12
N LEU A 18 -4.78 21.80 9.22
CA LEU A 18 -4.93 20.37 9.54
C LEU A 18 -3.59 19.70 9.88
N ARG A 19 -2.51 20.06 9.19
CA ARG A 19 -1.18 19.48 9.39
C ARG A 19 -0.42 20.06 10.58
N TYR A 20 -0.57 21.35 10.86
CA TYR A 20 0.27 22.12 11.77
C TYR A 20 -0.51 22.87 12.85
N GLY A 21 -1.82 23.09 12.67
CA GLY A 21 -2.68 23.79 13.63
C GLY A 21 -3.22 22.92 14.76
N GLY A 22 -2.94 21.61 14.76
CA GLY A 22 -3.30 20.73 15.87
C GLY A 22 -2.43 20.97 17.11
N THR A 23 -3.03 20.85 18.30
CA THR A 23 -2.36 20.96 19.62
C THR A 23 -1.41 19.81 19.92
N ARG A 24 -1.39 18.76 19.07
CA ARG A 24 -0.55 17.58 19.26
C ARG A 24 0.93 17.91 19.05
N THR A 25 1.74 17.57 20.05
CA THR A 25 3.20 17.67 19.97
C THR A 25 3.74 16.72 18.90
N TRP A 26 4.98 16.95 18.45
CA TRP A 26 5.66 16.03 17.53
C TRP A 26 5.76 14.60 18.07
N GLN A 27 5.82 14.44 19.40
CA GLN A 27 5.87 13.15 20.08
C GLN A 27 4.52 12.41 20.05
N GLU A 28 3.41 13.14 19.94
CA GLU A 28 2.05 12.60 19.85
C GLU A 28 1.60 12.31 18.41
N ARG A 29 2.35 12.80 17.42
CA ARG A 29 2.09 12.55 16.00
C ARG A 29 2.69 11.21 15.61
N ARG A 30 1.84 10.27 15.20
CA ARG A 30 2.24 8.96 14.72
C ARG A 30 2.05 8.89 13.19
N PRO A 31 3.07 8.49 12.41
CA PRO A 31 3.01 8.51 10.96
C PRO A 31 2.22 7.31 10.42
N ILE A 32 1.59 7.48 9.27
CA ILE A 32 1.23 6.33 8.43
C ILE A 32 2.52 5.81 7.80
N VAL A 33 2.76 4.51 7.92
CA VAL A 33 3.96 3.89 7.37
C VAL A 33 3.57 3.14 6.10
N VAL A 34 4.26 3.45 5.00
CA VAL A 34 4.16 2.71 3.75
C VAL A 34 5.42 1.88 3.60
N TRP A 35 5.27 0.56 3.57
CA TRP A 35 6.39 -0.35 3.47
C TRP A 35 6.39 -1.05 2.11
N ASN A 36 7.48 -0.86 1.35
CA ASN A 36 7.76 -1.64 0.16
C ASN A 36 8.24 -3.03 0.55
N THR A 37 7.32 -3.97 0.60
CA THR A 37 7.53 -5.35 1.08
C THR A 37 8.43 -6.17 0.17
N THR A 38 8.44 -5.87 -1.13
CA THR A 38 9.33 -6.48 -2.12
C THR A 38 9.62 -5.44 -3.21
N PHE A 39 10.69 -5.64 -3.98
CA PHE A 39 10.95 -4.95 -5.23
C PHE A 39 10.43 -5.72 -6.45
N ARG A 40 10.08 -7.00 -6.28
CA ARG A 40 9.57 -7.86 -7.36
C ARG A 40 8.16 -7.45 -7.75
N CYS A 41 7.92 -7.24 -9.03
CA CYS A 41 6.58 -6.95 -9.57
C CYS A 41 6.31 -7.79 -10.80
N ASN A 42 5.05 -8.17 -11.01
CA ASN A 42 4.62 -8.85 -12.25
C ASN A 42 4.37 -7.87 -13.42
N LEU A 43 4.43 -6.55 -13.17
CA LEU A 43 4.28 -5.49 -14.17
C LEU A 43 5.59 -4.70 -14.36
N ASN A 44 5.69 -3.95 -15.47
CA ASN A 44 6.82 -3.08 -15.80
C ASN A 44 6.30 -1.67 -16.17
N CYS A 45 5.69 -0.99 -15.22
CA CYS A 45 4.99 0.29 -15.46
C CYS A 45 5.95 1.41 -15.90
N LEU A 46 5.51 2.27 -16.81
CA LEU A 46 6.31 3.37 -17.37
C LEU A 46 6.73 4.43 -16.33
N HIS A 47 5.91 4.65 -15.31
CA HIS A 47 6.11 5.65 -14.25
C HIS A 47 6.68 5.05 -12.96
N CYS A 48 7.07 3.76 -12.96
CA CYS A 48 7.47 3.06 -11.74
C CYS A 48 8.75 3.67 -11.15
N TYR A 49 8.63 4.39 -10.03
CA TYR A 49 9.78 4.97 -9.33
C TYR A 49 10.80 3.91 -8.87
N ALA A 50 10.33 2.69 -8.58
CA ALA A 50 11.16 1.59 -8.10
C ALA A 50 11.79 0.76 -9.25
N GLN A 51 11.38 1.02 -10.50
CA GLN A 51 11.79 0.24 -11.68
C GLN A 51 11.70 -1.28 -11.44
N SER A 52 10.64 -1.70 -10.74
CA SER A 52 10.39 -3.08 -10.37
C SER A 52 10.23 -3.97 -11.60
N GLN A 53 10.73 -5.20 -11.48
CA GLN A 53 10.66 -6.24 -12.52
C GLN A 53 10.32 -7.58 -11.88
N ASN A 54 9.94 -8.56 -12.68
CA ASN A 54 9.67 -9.92 -12.20
C ASN A 54 10.98 -10.73 -12.03
N LYS A 55 11.83 -10.29 -11.09
CA LYS A 55 13.07 -10.97 -10.74
C LYS A 55 13.29 -10.94 -9.23
N SER A 56 14.21 -11.76 -8.76
CA SER A 56 14.66 -11.72 -7.37
C SER A 56 15.56 -10.51 -7.13
N TYR A 57 15.38 -9.85 -6.00
CA TYR A 57 16.22 -8.76 -5.54
C TYR A 57 16.95 -9.18 -4.25
N LEU A 58 18.14 -8.64 -4.03
CA LEU A 58 18.90 -8.84 -2.80
C LEU A 58 18.58 -7.70 -1.82
N GLY A 59 18.74 -7.95 -0.52
CA GLY A 59 18.55 -6.94 0.52
C GLY A 59 17.10 -6.67 0.90
N GLU A 60 16.17 -7.55 0.53
CA GLU A 60 14.80 -7.53 1.06
C GLU A 60 14.78 -8.10 2.49
N LEU A 61 13.91 -7.57 3.35
CA LEU A 61 13.74 -8.10 4.70
C LEU A 61 13.27 -9.56 4.64
N THR A 62 13.97 -10.43 5.35
CA THR A 62 13.50 -11.78 5.67
C THR A 62 12.19 -11.71 6.46
N THR A 63 11.46 -12.83 6.55
CA THR A 63 10.23 -12.91 7.34
C THR A 63 10.46 -12.53 8.81
N GLN A 64 11.60 -12.91 9.39
CA GLN A 64 11.93 -12.60 10.79
C GLN A 64 12.21 -11.10 10.98
N GLU A 65 13.01 -10.50 10.10
CA GLU A 65 13.29 -9.06 10.16
C GLU A 65 12.02 -8.22 9.91
N ALA A 66 11.17 -8.66 9.00
CA ALA A 66 9.87 -8.04 8.75
C ALA A 66 8.97 -8.08 10.00
N LYS A 67 8.91 -9.21 10.71
CA LYS A 67 8.16 -9.31 11.97
C LYS A 67 8.76 -8.43 13.06
N ALA A 68 10.08 -8.34 13.17
CA ALA A 68 10.74 -7.43 14.10
C ALA A 68 10.35 -5.96 13.80
N MET A 69 10.44 -5.54 12.55
CA MET A 69 10.00 -4.21 12.12
C MET A 69 8.52 -3.96 12.44
N ILE A 70 7.63 -4.94 12.19
CA ILE A 70 6.21 -4.83 12.53
C ILE A 70 6.02 -4.66 14.05
N SER A 71 6.80 -5.36 14.87
CA SER A 71 6.77 -5.20 16.33
C SER A 71 7.16 -3.78 16.72
N ASP A 72 8.28 -3.27 16.21
CA ASP A 72 8.77 -1.91 16.50
C ASP A 72 7.73 -0.85 16.11
N LEU A 73 7.07 -1.03 14.96
CA LEU A 73 6.02 -0.13 14.50
C LEU A 73 4.76 -0.18 15.38
N SER A 74 4.43 -1.36 15.90
CA SER A 74 3.32 -1.53 16.84
C SER A 74 3.63 -0.90 18.20
N ASP A 75 4.83 -1.10 18.72
CA ASP A 75 5.27 -0.46 19.96
C ASP A 75 5.31 1.07 19.82
N PHE A 76 5.65 1.55 18.62
CA PHE A 76 5.54 2.96 18.26
C PHE A 76 4.09 3.43 18.06
N ASN A 77 3.09 2.56 18.11
CA ASN A 77 1.66 2.89 17.98
C ASN A 77 1.34 3.66 16.68
N ILE A 78 1.84 3.19 15.54
CA ILE A 78 1.45 3.78 14.25
C ILE A 78 -0.05 3.57 13.96
N PRO A 79 -0.73 4.53 13.33
CA PRO A 79 -2.14 4.41 13.01
C PRO A 79 -2.45 3.32 11.98
N VAL A 80 -1.60 3.19 10.95
CA VAL A 80 -1.78 2.24 9.82
C VAL A 80 -0.43 1.85 9.24
N LEU A 81 -0.26 0.55 8.95
CA LEU A 81 0.78 0.01 8.09
C LEU A 81 0.21 -0.33 6.70
N LEU A 82 0.68 0.36 5.67
CA LEU A 82 0.33 0.09 4.28
C LEU A 82 1.38 -0.82 3.63
N PHE A 83 0.96 -2.03 3.28
CA PHE A 83 1.77 -2.99 2.54
C PHE A 83 1.78 -2.57 1.07
N SER A 84 2.98 -2.33 0.52
CA SER A 84 3.23 -1.86 -0.84
C SER A 84 4.51 -2.51 -1.40
N GLY A 85 5.06 -1.97 -2.49
CA GLY A 85 6.36 -2.32 -3.06
C GLY A 85 6.32 -3.48 -4.03
N GLY A 86 7.01 -3.29 -5.16
CA GLY A 86 6.87 -4.14 -6.33
C GLY A 86 5.40 -4.43 -6.56
N GLU A 87 5.04 -5.70 -6.48
CA GLU A 87 3.67 -6.12 -6.17
C GLU A 87 3.69 -6.95 -4.87
N PRO A 88 3.04 -6.50 -3.78
CA PRO A 88 3.06 -7.24 -2.50
C PRO A 88 2.55 -8.67 -2.61
N LEU A 89 1.58 -8.93 -3.49
CA LEU A 89 1.03 -10.28 -3.69
C LEU A 89 2.03 -11.24 -4.37
N MET A 90 3.19 -10.76 -4.82
CA MET A 90 4.32 -11.58 -5.29
C MET A 90 5.24 -12.05 -4.16
N ARG A 91 5.09 -11.52 -2.95
CA ARG A 91 5.87 -11.91 -1.77
C ARG A 91 5.25 -13.13 -1.10
N ASN A 92 6.02 -14.20 -0.93
CA ASN A 92 5.51 -15.52 -0.53
C ASN A 92 4.86 -15.54 0.87
N ASP A 93 5.38 -14.76 1.80
CA ASP A 93 4.96 -14.68 3.21
C ASP A 93 4.03 -13.49 3.50
N ILE A 94 3.46 -12.84 2.46
CA ILE A 94 2.68 -11.60 2.63
C ILE A 94 1.49 -11.74 3.59
N PHE A 95 0.77 -12.87 3.51
CA PHE A 95 -0.38 -13.13 4.37
C PHE A 95 0.02 -13.53 5.80
N GLU A 96 1.19 -14.16 5.98
CA GLU A 96 1.75 -14.43 7.31
C GLU A 96 2.13 -13.12 8.01
N LEU A 97 2.74 -12.19 7.28
CA LEU A 97 3.11 -10.87 7.80
C LEU A 97 1.88 -10.01 8.11
N ALA A 98 0.85 -10.08 7.28
CA ALA A 98 -0.43 -9.41 7.52
C ALA A 98 -1.11 -9.93 8.80
N ASP A 99 -1.23 -11.24 8.97
CA ASP A 99 -1.77 -11.86 10.18
C ASP A 99 -0.96 -11.46 11.43
N PHE A 100 0.38 -11.48 11.32
CA PHE A 100 1.23 -11.03 12.42
C PHE A 100 1.00 -9.56 12.77
N ALA A 101 0.92 -8.66 11.78
CA ALA A 101 0.66 -7.24 12.02
C ALA A 101 -0.70 -6.98 12.70
N VAL A 102 -1.76 -7.69 12.28
CA VAL A 102 -3.08 -7.61 12.91
C VAL A 102 -3.04 -8.11 14.35
N LYS A 103 -2.37 -9.25 14.61
CA LYS A 103 -2.20 -9.80 15.96
C LYS A 103 -1.37 -8.88 16.86
N SER A 104 -0.45 -8.11 16.29
CA SER A 104 0.30 -7.07 16.99
C SER A 104 -0.53 -5.80 17.24
N GLY A 105 -1.80 -5.73 16.82
CA GLY A 105 -2.70 -4.59 17.07
C GLY A 105 -2.67 -3.50 16.00
N LEU A 106 -1.95 -3.71 14.88
CA LEU A 106 -1.90 -2.73 13.80
C LEU A 106 -3.13 -2.82 12.89
N LYS A 107 -3.59 -1.66 12.43
CA LYS A 107 -4.46 -1.60 11.25
C LYS A 107 -3.61 -1.70 10.01
N ILE A 108 -4.03 -2.54 9.06
CA ILE A 108 -3.29 -2.76 7.83
C ILE A 108 -4.13 -2.44 6.59
N ALA A 109 -3.45 -1.97 5.57
CA ALA A 109 -3.98 -1.71 4.24
C ALA A 109 -3.03 -2.28 3.17
N LEU A 110 -3.54 -2.52 1.97
CA LEU A 110 -2.78 -3.06 0.85
C LEU A 110 -2.80 -2.06 -0.32
N SER A 111 -1.66 -1.80 -0.92
CA SER A 111 -1.51 -1.09 -2.20
C SER A 111 -1.00 -2.08 -3.24
N THR A 112 -1.79 -2.34 -4.28
CA THR A 112 -1.53 -3.40 -5.27
C THR A 112 -1.90 -2.93 -6.67
N ASN A 113 -1.31 -3.55 -7.68
CA ASN A 113 -1.72 -3.40 -9.06
C ASN A 113 -3.04 -4.14 -9.38
N GLY A 114 -3.52 -4.98 -8.47
CA GLY A 114 -4.82 -5.67 -8.55
C GLY A 114 -4.85 -6.88 -9.49
N THR A 115 -3.86 -7.06 -10.36
CA THR A 115 -3.90 -8.07 -11.43
C THR A 115 -3.81 -9.52 -10.94
N LEU A 116 -3.37 -9.73 -9.70
CA LEU A 116 -3.25 -11.05 -9.07
C LEU A 116 -4.42 -11.38 -8.14
N ILE A 117 -5.39 -10.46 -7.98
CA ILE A 117 -6.54 -10.66 -7.10
C ILE A 117 -7.57 -11.52 -7.82
N THR A 118 -7.48 -12.83 -7.60
CA THR A 118 -8.56 -13.79 -7.88
C THR A 118 -9.54 -13.84 -6.71
N GLU A 119 -10.70 -14.51 -6.86
CA GLU A 119 -11.63 -14.78 -5.75
C GLU A 119 -10.92 -15.38 -4.52
N LYS A 120 -10.05 -16.37 -4.74
CA LYS A 120 -9.27 -17.01 -3.67
C LYS A 120 -8.33 -16.03 -2.98
N ILE A 121 -7.69 -15.14 -3.74
CA ILE A 121 -6.80 -14.13 -3.18
C ILE A 121 -7.60 -13.06 -2.43
N ALA A 122 -8.76 -12.64 -2.94
CA ALA A 122 -9.65 -11.72 -2.24
C ALA A 122 -10.11 -12.28 -0.89
N SER A 123 -10.48 -13.58 -0.81
CA SER A 123 -10.79 -14.23 0.46
C SER A 123 -9.60 -14.22 1.42
N LYS A 124 -8.40 -14.56 0.94
CA LYS A 124 -7.17 -14.49 1.77
C LYS A 124 -6.87 -13.07 2.27
N ILE A 125 -7.09 -12.05 1.44
CA ILE A 125 -6.93 -10.65 1.82
C ILE A 125 -7.91 -10.30 2.95
N LYS A 126 -9.17 -10.72 2.85
CA LYS A 126 -10.18 -10.51 3.89
C LYS A 126 -9.80 -11.21 5.20
N GLU A 127 -9.44 -12.50 5.11
CA GLU A 127 -9.07 -13.35 6.24
C GLU A 127 -7.83 -12.82 6.97
N ALA A 128 -6.84 -12.31 6.22
CA ALA A 128 -5.65 -11.70 6.79
C ALA A 128 -5.89 -10.35 7.50
N GLY A 129 -7.11 -9.80 7.41
CA GLY A 129 -7.50 -8.60 8.15
C GLY A 129 -7.19 -7.27 7.47
N PHE A 130 -6.94 -7.26 6.15
CA PHE A 130 -6.81 -6.01 5.41
C PHE A 130 -8.12 -5.23 5.40
N THR A 131 -8.04 -3.95 5.80
CA THR A 131 -9.22 -3.09 5.95
C THR A 131 -9.51 -2.21 4.74
N TYR A 132 -8.50 -1.99 3.89
CA TYR A 132 -8.58 -1.19 2.68
C TYR A 132 -7.58 -1.69 1.63
N ILE A 133 -8.04 -1.79 0.38
CA ILE A 133 -7.22 -2.19 -0.78
C ILE A 133 -7.20 -1.05 -1.79
N GLY A 134 -6.04 -0.40 -1.92
CA GLY A 134 -5.76 0.54 -3.00
C GLY A 134 -5.39 -0.22 -4.26
N ILE A 135 -6.21 -0.13 -5.31
CA ILE A 135 -5.97 -0.80 -6.60
C ILE A 135 -5.62 0.23 -7.65
N SER A 136 -4.43 0.06 -8.22
CA SER A 136 -3.84 1.10 -9.05
C SER A 136 -4.37 1.04 -10.49
N LEU A 137 -5.09 2.09 -10.93
CA LEU A 137 -5.56 2.31 -12.31
C LEU A 137 -5.05 3.66 -12.84
N ASP A 138 -4.27 3.66 -13.93
CA ASP A 138 -3.70 4.89 -14.52
C ASP A 138 -4.35 5.26 -15.86
N GLY A 139 -5.58 4.81 -16.09
CA GLY A 139 -6.32 5.06 -17.32
C GLY A 139 -7.46 4.08 -17.51
N ILE A 140 -8.14 4.19 -18.64
CA ILE A 140 -9.23 3.29 -19.02
C ILE A 140 -8.75 2.39 -20.16
N GLY A 141 -9.01 1.08 -20.03
CA GLY A 141 -8.69 0.07 -21.05
C GLY A 141 -7.22 0.10 -21.45
N GLU A 142 -6.98 0.20 -22.76
CA GLU A 142 -5.63 0.20 -23.36
C GLU A 142 -4.72 1.32 -22.82
N THR A 143 -5.28 2.43 -22.33
CA THR A 143 -4.48 3.50 -21.71
C THR A 143 -3.79 2.99 -20.46
N ASN A 144 -4.54 2.32 -19.57
CA ASN A 144 -3.95 1.73 -18.37
C ASN A 144 -2.95 0.64 -18.74
N ASP A 145 -3.29 -0.23 -19.69
CA ASP A 145 -2.40 -1.31 -20.14
C ASP A 145 -1.05 -0.78 -20.63
N LYS A 146 -1.06 0.29 -21.41
CA LYS A 146 0.14 0.97 -21.90
C LYS A 146 0.97 1.54 -20.75
N PHE A 147 0.34 2.24 -19.80
CA PHE A 147 1.04 2.82 -18.64
C PHE A 147 1.58 1.75 -17.68
N ARG A 148 0.87 0.64 -17.53
CA ARG A 148 1.21 -0.49 -16.65
C ARG A 148 2.17 -1.50 -17.30
N GLY A 149 2.35 -1.43 -18.63
CA GLY A 149 3.28 -2.28 -19.38
C GLY A 149 2.78 -3.72 -19.60
N GLN A 150 1.47 -3.95 -19.51
CA GLN A 150 0.85 -5.26 -19.77
C GLN A 150 -0.53 -5.09 -20.40
N LYS A 151 -0.77 -5.78 -21.52
CA LYS A 151 -2.10 -5.89 -22.14
C LYS A 151 -3.06 -6.67 -21.22
N GLY A 152 -4.27 -6.16 -21.04
CA GLY A 152 -5.31 -6.70 -20.17
C GLY A 152 -5.12 -6.35 -18.68
N ALA A 153 -4.15 -5.52 -18.32
CA ALA A 153 -3.94 -5.12 -16.93
C ALA A 153 -5.16 -4.36 -16.36
N PHE A 154 -5.84 -3.58 -17.20
CA PHE A 154 -7.07 -2.87 -16.82
C PHE A 154 -8.17 -3.84 -16.38
N ASP A 155 -8.49 -4.82 -17.23
CA ASP A 155 -9.55 -5.78 -16.96
C ASP A 155 -9.21 -6.68 -15.77
N LEU A 156 -7.95 -7.09 -15.63
CA LEU A 156 -7.48 -7.85 -14.48
C LEU A 156 -7.63 -7.06 -13.17
N ALA A 157 -7.27 -5.77 -13.16
CA ALA A 157 -7.43 -4.91 -12.00
C ALA A 157 -8.91 -4.66 -11.67
N LEU A 158 -9.77 -4.45 -12.67
CA LEU A 158 -11.22 -4.34 -12.48
C LEU A 158 -11.82 -5.62 -11.90
N ASN A 159 -11.43 -6.79 -12.39
CA ASN A 159 -11.86 -8.07 -11.82
C ASN A 159 -11.40 -8.19 -10.37
N GLY A 160 -10.16 -7.79 -10.07
CA GLY A 160 -9.65 -7.73 -8.70
C GLY A 160 -10.49 -6.83 -7.78
N ILE A 161 -10.91 -5.66 -8.26
CA ILE A 161 -11.84 -4.77 -7.54
C ILE A 161 -13.16 -5.50 -7.26
N HIS A 162 -13.76 -6.13 -8.27
CA HIS A 162 -15.01 -6.86 -8.11
C HIS A 162 -14.92 -8.00 -7.09
N HIS A 163 -13.85 -8.79 -7.12
CA HIS A 163 -13.62 -9.87 -6.16
C HIS A 163 -13.46 -9.34 -4.71
N CYS A 164 -12.77 -8.22 -4.53
CA CYS A 164 -12.68 -7.56 -3.22
C CYS A 164 -14.04 -7.03 -2.72
N GLN A 165 -14.84 -6.46 -3.62
CA GLN A 165 -16.17 -5.96 -3.28
C GLN A 165 -17.13 -7.10 -2.88
N GLN A 166 -17.09 -8.23 -3.58
CA GLN A 166 -17.87 -9.42 -3.27
C GLN A 166 -17.57 -10.00 -1.89
N THR A 167 -16.35 -9.83 -1.39
CA THR A 167 -15.93 -10.24 -0.03
C THR A 167 -16.15 -9.14 1.03
N GLY A 168 -16.78 -8.02 0.65
CA GLY A 168 -17.08 -6.89 1.53
C GLY A 168 -15.83 -6.16 2.02
N ILE A 169 -14.75 -6.14 1.22
CA ILE A 169 -13.57 -5.31 1.48
C ILE A 169 -13.75 -3.97 0.79
N LYS A 170 -13.38 -2.88 1.48
CA LYS A 170 -13.35 -1.55 0.88
C LYS A 170 -12.19 -1.43 -0.10
N THR A 171 -12.49 -1.01 -1.32
CA THR A 171 -11.50 -0.71 -2.37
C THR A 171 -11.49 0.78 -2.70
N GLY A 172 -10.38 1.27 -3.26
CA GLY A 172 -10.31 2.58 -3.89
C GLY A 172 -8.98 2.81 -4.59
#